data_AF-A0A496Z5Z6-F1
#
_entry.id   AF-A0A496Z5Z6-F1
#
_cell.length_a   1.000
_cell.length_b   1.000
_cell.length_c   1.000
_cell.angle_alpha   90.00
_cell.angle_beta   90.00
_cell.angle_gamma   90.00
#
_symmetry.space_group_name_H-M   'P 1'
#
loop_
_entity.id
_entity.type
_entity.pdbx_description
1 polymer ?
#
loop_
_entity_poly.entity_id
_entity_poly.type
_entity_poly.pdbx_seq_one_letter_code
_entity_poly.pdbx_strand_id
1 'polypeptide(L)'
;MDAYCTIYNLDESKPYCFVASAFDTEGFEREDSIEVCLEPLFITNQPPSADAGPDQIVDEGQIVMLNGSNSTEPDDEIVSYHWVQIGGPGVNLSDFAAKQLTFAAPDVAFGG
;
A
#
# COMPACT_ATOMS: atom_id res chain seq x y z
N MET A 1 -11.12 42.19 0.09
CA MET A 1 -11.22 41.29 1.26
C MET A 1 -11.57 39.96 0.66
N ASP A 2 -10.59 39.10 0.44
CA ASP A 2 -10.83 37.84 -0.27
C ASP A 2 -11.54 36.89 0.70
N ALA A 3 -12.80 36.59 0.41
CA ALA A 3 -13.58 35.65 1.20
C ALA A 3 -13.20 34.24 0.77
N TYR A 4 -12.32 33.59 1.54
CA TYR A 4 -12.04 32.17 1.37
C TYR A 4 -13.11 31.38 2.10
N CYS A 5 -13.86 30.55 1.36
CA CYS A 5 -14.76 29.57 1.95
C CYS A 5 -14.04 28.21 1.95
N THR A 6 -13.69 27.70 3.12
CA THR A 6 -13.11 26.36 3.25
C THR A 6 -14.24 25.34 3.23
N ILE A 7 -14.22 24.46 2.23
CA ILE A 7 -15.15 23.33 2.14
C ILE A 7 -14.53 22.16 2.91
N TYR A 8 -15.29 21.57 3.83
CA TYR A 8 -14.89 20.40 4.59
C TYR A 8 -15.52 19.13 4.00
N ASN A 9 -14.86 17.97 4.19
CA ASN A 9 -15.34 16.64 3.79
C ASN A 9 -15.45 16.41 2.27
N LEU A 10 -14.50 16.93 1.49
CA LEU A 10 -14.36 16.50 0.10
C LEU A 10 -13.87 15.04 0.04
N ASP A 11 -14.40 14.29 -0.92
CA ASP A 11 -14.05 12.91 -1.25
C ASP A 11 -12.98 12.95 -2.35
N GLU A 12 -11.75 12.59 -1.99
CA GLU A 12 -10.59 12.61 -2.90
C GLU A 12 -10.74 11.72 -4.15
N SER A 13 -11.76 10.86 -4.20
CA SER A 13 -12.06 10.01 -5.37
C SER A 13 -13.04 10.64 -6.38
N LYS A 14 -13.62 11.81 -6.07
CA LYS A 14 -14.66 12.45 -6.90
C LYS A 14 -14.21 13.81 -7.44
N PRO A 15 -14.57 14.14 -8.69
CA PRO A 15 -14.40 15.49 -9.19
C PRO A 15 -15.38 16.45 -8.50
N TYR A 16 -14.91 17.65 -8.20
CA TYR A 16 -15.74 18.72 -7.67
C TYR A 16 -15.69 19.92 -8.59
N CYS A 17 -16.83 20.28 -9.18
CA CYS A 17 -16.95 21.43 -10.08
C CYS A 17 -17.76 22.54 -9.44
N PHE A 18 -17.29 23.77 -9.58
CA PHE A 18 -17.90 24.96 -9.00
C PHE A 18 -18.15 26.02 -10.07
N VAL A 19 -19.30 26.68 -9.96
CA VAL A 19 -19.67 27.86 -10.74
C VAL A 19 -20.13 28.92 -9.75
N ALA A 20 -19.70 30.16 -9.95
CA ALA A 20 -20.16 31.31 -9.20
C ALA A 20 -21.14 32.12 -10.04
N SER A 21 -22.28 32.46 -9.46
CA SER A 21 -23.27 33.38 -10.04
C SER A 21 -23.41 34.59 -9.12
N ALA A 22 -23.54 35.79 -9.70
CA ALA A 22 -23.68 37.04 -8.94
C ALA A 22 -25.03 37.70 -9.24
N PHE A 23 -25.71 38.15 -8.18
CA PHE A 23 -27.02 38.81 -8.24
C PHE A 23 -26.89 40.24 -7.73
N ASP A 24 -27.61 41.17 -8.38
CA ASP A 24 -27.77 42.52 -7.85
C ASP A 24 -28.91 42.61 -6.81
N THR A 25 -29.11 43.80 -6.23
CA THR A 25 -30.14 44.05 -5.22
C THR A 25 -31.58 43.94 -5.75
N GLU A 26 -31.76 43.94 -7.06
CA GLU A 26 -33.04 43.76 -7.74
C GLU A 26 -33.26 42.31 -8.19
N GLY A 27 -32.27 41.43 -7.95
CA GLY A 27 -32.32 40.00 -8.27
C GLY A 27 -31.92 39.67 -9.70
N PHE A 28 -31.36 40.62 -10.46
CA PHE A 28 -30.82 40.32 -11.78
C PHE A 28 -29.48 39.60 -11.66
N GLU A 29 -29.37 38.48 -12.38
CA GLU A 29 -28.12 37.74 -12.56
C GLU A 29 -27.34 38.30 -13.77
N ARG A 30 -26.02 38.39 -13.65
CA ARG A 30 -25.14 38.42 -14.82
C ARG A 30 -24.23 37.21 -14.80
N GLU A 31 -24.12 36.59 -15.98
CA GLU A 31 -23.20 35.53 -16.43
C GLU A 31 -22.55 34.66 -15.35
N ASP A 32 -22.88 33.37 -15.40
CA ASP A 32 -22.17 32.31 -14.70
C ASP A 32 -20.66 32.39 -14.95
N SER A 33 -19.85 32.22 -13.89
CA SER A 33 -18.41 32.14 -14.02
C SER A 33 -17.98 30.93 -14.86
N ILE A 34 -16.71 30.94 -15.29
CA ILE A 34 -16.09 29.72 -15.81
C ILE A 34 -16.23 28.58 -14.79
N GLU A 35 -16.55 27.37 -15.28
CA GLU A 35 -16.56 26.16 -14.47
C GLU A 35 -15.13 25.83 -14.03
N VAL A 36 -14.94 25.69 -12.72
CA VAL A 36 -13.67 25.26 -12.14
C VAL A 36 -13.85 23.88 -11.56
N CYS A 37 -13.23 22.87 -12.18
CA CYS A 37 -13.24 21.50 -11.69
C CYS A 37 -11.91 21.16 -11.00
N LEU A 38 -12.02 20.60 -9.81
CA LEU A 38 -10.94 19.90 -9.13
C LEU A 38 -10.99 18.44 -9.59
N GLU A 39 -10.04 18.04 -10.44
CA GLU A 39 -9.89 16.63 -10.80
C GLU A 39 -9.14 15.88 -9.70
N PRO A 40 -9.62 14.69 -9.29
CA PRO A 40 -8.89 13.88 -8.34
C PRO A 40 -7.55 13.46 -8.96
N LEU A 41 -6.45 13.71 -8.24
CA LEU A 41 -5.21 13.03 -8.54
C LEU A 41 -5.44 11.56 -8.18
N PHE A 42 -5.73 10.72 -9.17
CA PHE A 42 -5.85 9.29 -8.96
C PHE A 42 -4.48 8.70 -8.59
N ILE A 43 -4.04 8.89 -7.34
CA ILE A 43 -3.05 8.03 -6.73
C ILE A 43 -3.80 6.73 -6.46
N THR A 44 -3.84 5.84 -7.44
CA THR A 44 -4.41 4.51 -7.24
C THR A 44 -3.47 3.80 -6.28
N ASN A 45 -3.91 3.51 -5.06
CA ASN A 45 -3.08 2.76 -4.12
C ASN A 45 -2.69 1.41 -4.74
N GLN A 46 -1.40 1.23 -4.98
CA GLN A 46 -0.81 0.02 -5.52
C GLN A 46 -0.44 -0.91 -4.37
N PRO A 47 -0.75 -2.21 -4.47
CA PRO A 47 -0.46 -3.16 -3.41
C PRO A 47 1.06 -3.42 -3.29
N PRO A 48 1.50 -3.96 -2.13
CA PRO A 48 2.91 -4.29 -1.93
C PRO A 48 3.36 -5.44 -2.81
N SER A 49 4.60 -5.36 -3.26
CA SER A 49 5.33 -6.48 -3.84
C SER A 49 6.19 -7.14 -2.77
N ALA A 50 5.87 -8.38 -2.40
CA ALA A 50 6.63 -9.17 -1.45
C ALA A 50 7.82 -9.88 -2.12
N ASP A 51 9.00 -9.77 -1.54
CA ASP A 51 10.24 -10.46 -1.96
C ASP A 51 10.77 -11.28 -0.78
N ALA A 52 10.84 -12.60 -0.94
CA ALA A 52 11.31 -13.52 0.11
C ALA A 52 12.84 -13.60 0.26
N GLY A 53 13.57 -12.98 -0.67
CA GLY A 53 14.99 -13.17 -0.88
C GLY A 53 15.31 -14.24 -1.94
N PRO A 54 16.59 -14.41 -2.29
CA PRO A 54 17.03 -15.39 -3.29
C PRO A 54 16.92 -16.83 -2.77
N ASP A 55 16.91 -17.78 -3.71
CA ASP A 55 17.01 -19.21 -3.41
C ASP A 55 18.29 -19.53 -2.63
N GLN A 56 18.16 -20.43 -1.65
CA GLN A 56 19.25 -20.83 -0.77
C GLN A 56 19.48 -22.34 -0.86
N ILE A 57 20.75 -22.73 -0.89
CA ILE A 57 21.18 -24.13 -0.80
C ILE A 57 21.95 -24.24 0.52
N VAL A 58 21.47 -25.11 1.42
CA VAL A 58 22.05 -25.31 2.74
C VAL A 58 22.14 -26.79 3.07
N ASP A 59 23.09 -27.15 3.92
CA ASP A 59 23.15 -28.48 4.51
C ASP A 59 22.05 -28.65 5.57
N GLU A 60 21.71 -29.90 5.89
CA GLU A 60 20.77 -30.23 6.95
C GLU A 60 21.20 -29.66 8.32
N GLY A 61 20.21 -29.29 9.13
CA GLY A 61 20.43 -28.69 10.46
C GLY A 61 21.00 -27.26 10.44
N GLN A 62 21.37 -26.71 9.27
CA GLN A 62 21.81 -25.32 9.18
C GLN A 62 20.65 -24.35 9.40
N ILE A 63 20.96 -23.17 9.96
CA ILE A 63 20.00 -22.10 10.11
C ILE A 63 19.86 -21.36 8.78
N VAL A 64 18.64 -21.33 8.26
CA VAL A 64 18.24 -20.56 7.09
C VAL A 64 17.63 -19.25 7.56
N MET A 65 17.98 -18.14 6.90
CA MET A 65 17.36 -16.84 7.13
C MET A 65 16.51 -16.48 5.90
N LEU A 66 15.22 -16.21 6.11
CA LEU A 66 14.35 -15.61 5.10
C LEU A 66 14.31 -14.10 5.32
N ASN A 67 14.39 -13.33 4.24
CA ASN A 67 14.54 -11.88 4.34
C ASN A 67 13.59 -11.14 3.40
N GLY A 68 12.54 -10.57 3.99
CA GLY A 68 11.53 -9.74 3.34
C GLY A 68 12.01 -8.33 2.97
N SER A 69 13.26 -7.96 3.22
CA SER A 69 13.70 -6.55 3.21
C SER A 69 13.64 -5.86 1.86
N ASN A 70 13.63 -6.63 0.78
CA ASN A 70 13.52 -6.12 -0.58
C ASN A 70 12.06 -5.97 -1.05
N SER A 71 11.09 -6.28 -0.19
CA SER A 71 9.68 -6.00 -0.47
C SER A 71 9.47 -4.49 -0.61
N THR A 72 8.60 -4.09 -1.52
CA THR A 72 8.36 -2.68 -1.86
C THR A 72 6.88 -2.34 -1.79
N GLU A 73 6.57 -1.15 -1.25
CA GLU A 73 5.26 -0.51 -1.35
C GLU A 73 5.43 0.80 -2.15
N PRO A 74 4.72 1.02 -3.27
CA PRO A 74 4.91 2.21 -4.10
C PRO A 74 4.36 3.51 -3.49
N ASP A 75 3.29 3.40 -2.71
CA ASP A 75 2.52 4.56 -2.24
C ASP A 75 2.80 4.94 -0.78
N ASP A 76 3.27 3.99 0.04
CA ASP A 76 3.56 4.17 1.48
C ASP A 76 4.64 3.18 1.96
N GLU A 77 4.62 2.80 3.24
CA GLU A 77 5.47 1.78 3.84
C GLU A 77 4.72 0.45 4.08
N ILE A 78 5.47 -0.66 4.02
CA ILE A 78 4.95 -1.99 4.35
C ILE A 78 4.70 -2.10 5.87
N VAL A 79 3.45 -2.27 6.26
CA VAL A 79 3.02 -2.32 7.67
C VAL A 79 3.11 -3.70 8.33
N SER A 80 3.15 -4.79 7.56
CA SER A 80 3.16 -6.15 8.09
C SER A 80 3.72 -7.18 7.10
N TYR A 81 4.28 -8.27 7.63
CA TYR A 81 4.74 -9.43 6.87
C TYR A 81 3.98 -10.69 7.29
N HIS A 82 3.91 -11.68 6.41
CA HIS A 82 3.31 -12.97 6.72
C HIS A 82 4.01 -14.09 5.93
N TRP A 83 4.57 -15.05 6.66
CA TRP A 83 5.30 -16.18 6.09
C TRP A 83 4.52 -17.48 6.28
N VAL A 84 4.36 -18.22 5.19
CA VAL A 84 3.70 -19.53 5.18
C VAL A 84 4.57 -20.51 4.40
N GLN A 85 4.85 -21.65 5.00
CA GLN A 85 5.47 -22.76 4.30
C GLN A 85 4.44 -23.42 3.36
N ILE A 86 4.72 -23.43 2.06
CA ILE A 86 3.82 -23.96 1.03
C ILE A 86 4.16 -25.38 0.57
N GLY A 87 5.26 -25.96 1.05
CA GLY A 87 5.69 -27.30 0.67
C GLY A 87 6.96 -27.77 1.39
N GLY A 88 7.35 -29.01 1.13
CA GLY A 88 8.49 -29.65 1.79
C GLY A 88 8.20 -30.14 3.22
N PRO A 89 9.21 -30.67 3.93
CA PRO A 89 9.08 -31.09 5.32
C PRO A 89 8.79 -29.88 6.21
N GLY A 90 7.80 -29.98 7.11
CA GLY A 90 7.41 -28.89 8.00
C GLY A 90 8.57 -28.39 8.86
N VAL A 91 8.81 -27.08 8.88
CA VAL A 91 9.83 -26.42 9.70
C VAL A 91 9.20 -25.45 10.69
N ASN A 92 9.89 -25.21 11.82
CA ASN A 92 9.50 -24.18 12.77
C ASN A 92 10.11 -22.84 12.35
N LEU A 93 9.27 -21.90 11.92
CA LEU A 93 9.67 -20.52 11.68
C LEU A 93 9.79 -19.77 13.01
N SER A 94 10.83 -18.96 13.17
CA SER A 94 11.09 -18.22 14.41
C SER A 94 10.00 -17.18 14.72
N ASP A 95 9.51 -16.49 13.68
CA ASP A 95 8.43 -15.51 13.75
C ASP A 95 7.84 -15.33 12.34
N PHE A 96 6.59 -15.77 12.15
CA PHE A 96 5.91 -15.71 10.87
C PHE A 96 5.45 -14.30 10.47
N ALA A 97 5.52 -13.31 11.38
CA ALA A 97 5.14 -11.93 11.12
C ALA A 97 6.33 -10.98 10.97
N ALA A 98 7.55 -11.47 11.19
CA ALA A 98 8.76 -10.66 11.12
C ALA A 98 9.20 -10.37 9.67
N LYS A 99 9.79 -9.18 9.48
CA LYS A 99 10.47 -8.81 8.23
C LYS A 99 11.61 -9.77 7.87
N GLN A 100 12.28 -10.29 8.89
CA GLN A 100 13.33 -11.30 8.80
C GLN A 100 13.04 -12.40 9.81
N LEU A 101 13.12 -13.65 9.39
CA LEU A 101 12.95 -14.80 10.27
C LEU A 101 13.99 -15.86 9.97
N THR A 102 14.10 -16.83 10.88
CA THR A 102 14.95 -17.99 10.67
C THR A 102 14.19 -19.29 10.89
N PHE A 103 14.71 -20.37 10.32
CA PHE A 103 14.31 -21.73 10.63
C PHE A 103 15.52 -22.66 10.50
N ALA A 104 15.44 -23.85 11.12
CA ALA A 104 16.45 -24.89 10.93
C ALA A 104 16.08 -25.77 9.74
N ALA A 105 17.02 -25.97 8.81
CA ALA A 105 16.84 -26.87 7.68
C ALA A 105 16.52 -28.29 8.20
N PRO A 106 15.47 -28.95 7.66
CA PRO A 106 15.08 -30.27 8.13
C PRO A 106 16.16 -31.30 7.83
N ASP A 107 16.28 -32.32 8.67
CA ASP A 107 17.16 -33.46 8.40
C ASP A 107 16.75 -34.13 7.09
N VAL A 108 17.71 -34.39 6.21
CA VAL A 108 17.47 -35.28 5.07
C VAL A 108 17.50 -36.70 5.61
N ALA A 109 16.36 -37.14 6.14
CA ALA A 109 16.19 -38.52 6.56
C ALA A 109 16.69 -39.44 5.44
N PHE A 110 17.80 -40.13 5.66
CA PHE A 110 18.25 -41.19 4.77
C PHE A 110 17.10 -42.19 4.71
N GLY A 111 16.44 -42.28 3.55
CA GLY A 111 15.48 -43.35 3.29
C GLY A 111 16.18 -44.68 3.52
N GLY A 112 15.77 -45.38 4.57
CA GLY A 112 16.20 -46.75 4.87
C GLY A 112 15.62 -47.75 3.88
#